data_AF-M1B6A6-F1
#
_entry.id   AF-M1B6A6-F1
#
_cell.length_a   1.000
_cell.length_b   1.000
_cell.length_c   1.000
_cell.angle_alpha   90.00
_cell.angle_beta   90.00
_cell.angle_gamma   90.00
#
_symmetry.space_group_name_H-M   'P 1'
#
loop_
_entity.id
_entity.type
_entity.pdbx_description
1 polymer ?
#
loop_
_entity_poly.entity_id
_entity_poly.type
_entity_poly.pdbx_seq_one_letter_code
_entity_poly.pdbx_strand_id
1 'polypeptide(L)'
;MESSGELVPFPLLMTCNYRACTIPYRFPSNNPTKPTPTELSWIHVFMNSIPSFRKRAESDDTVPDALSRAEKFAHRYTEILEDLKKDPKSHGGPPDGILLCRLREQVLRELGFRDIFKKVKDEENAKAISLFEDVVHLNDAIEDEAKRMENLVKGIFAGNLFDLGSAQLAELFSRDGISFLASCQNLVPRPWVIDDLDTFITKWSRESWKKAVIFVDNSGADIILGILPFTRELLRHGTQVILAANDLPSINDVTYPELVEIISKLKDEQGKLVGVDTSNLLVANSGNDLPVIDLTGISQELAYLASDADLVILEGMGRGIETNLYAQFRCDSLKIGMVKHPEVVEFLGGRLYDCVFKYNEVLE
;
A
#
# COMPACT_ATOMS: atom_id res chain seq x y z
N MET A 1 16.52 14.63 -0.01
CA MET A 1 17.40 13.46 -0.24
C MET A 1 16.88 12.86 -1.51
N GLU A 2 17.64 12.98 -2.59
CA GLU A 2 17.31 12.32 -3.86
C GLU A 2 17.57 10.82 -3.68
N SER A 3 16.66 9.99 -4.19
CA SER A 3 16.84 8.53 -4.28
C SER A 3 18.17 8.24 -4.97
N SER A 4 18.97 7.33 -4.38
CA SER A 4 20.40 7.19 -4.68
C SER A 4 20.72 6.42 -5.98
N GLY A 5 19.73 6.01 -6.77
CA GLY A 5 19.94 5.21 -7.98
C GLY A 5 18.95 5.51 -9.11
N GLU A 6 19.39 5.27 -10.35
CA GLU A 6 18.55 5.32 -11.54
C GLU A 6 17.40 4.30 -11.42
N LEU A 7 16.16 4.74 -11.61
CA LEU A 7 14.99 3.87 -11.60
C LEU A 7 14.88 3.11 -12.93
N VAL A 8 14.47 1.85 -12.87
CA VAL A 8 14.31 0.95 -14.01
C VAL A 8 12.92 0.31 -14.03
N PRO A 9 12.43 -0.16 -15.19
CA PRO A 9 11.16 -0.89 -15.25
C PRO A 9 11.19 -2.18 -14.43
N PHE A 10 10.08 -2.50 -13.77
CA PHE A 10 9.92 -3.77 -13.07
C PHE A 10 10.02 -4.95 -14.06
N PRO A 11 10.90 -5.94 -13.82
CA PRO A 11 11.30 -6.92 -14.84
C PRO A 11 10.16 -7.82 -15.35
N LEU A 12 9.17 -8.07 -14.49
CA LEU A 12 8.04 -8.95 -14.80
C LEU A 12 6.86 -8.19 -15.39
N LEU A 13 6.94 -6.86 -15.50
CA LEU A 13 5.88 -6.03 -16.06
C LEU A 13 5.79 -6.23 -17.58
N MET A 14 4.58 -6.48 -18.08
CA MET A 14 4.32 -6.37 -19.52
C MET A 14 4.14 -4.90 -19.88
N THR A 15 5.19 -4.30 -20.42
CA THR A 15 5.23 -2.86 -20.71
C THR A 15 4.36 -2.45 -21.90
N CYS A 16 3.96 -3.38 -22.77
CA CYS A 16 3.06 -3.10 -23.88
C CYS A 16 1.68 -2.68 -23.34
N ASN A 17 1.38 -1.38 -23.44
CA ASN A 17 0.15 -0.75 -22.93
C ASN A 17 0.05 -0.62 -21.40
N TYR A 18 1.17 -0.70 -20.67
CA TYR A 18 1.13 -0.42 -19.25
C TYR A 18 0.74 1.04 -18.98
N ARG A 19 -0.21 1.21 -18.06
CA ARG A 19 -0.56 2.50 -17.46
C ARG A 19 -0.68 2.27 -15.96
N ALA A 20 0.09 3.02 -15.17
CA ALA A 20 0.07 2.91 -13.73
C ALA A 20 -1.31 3.26 -13.15
N CYS A 21 -1.81 4.47 -13.40
CA CYS A 21 -3.12 4.90 -12.90
C CYS A 21 -4.28 4.13 -13.54
N THR A 22 -5.03 3.42 -12.69
CA THR A 22 -6.18 2.60 -13.06
C THR A 22 -7.36 3.45 -13.55
N ILE A 23 -7.64 4.56 -12.85
CA ILE A 23 -8.82 5.39 -13.09
C ILE A 23 -8.45 6.50 -14.07
N PRO A 24 -9.00 6.52 -15.30
CA PRO A 24 -8.70 7.57 -16.26
C PRO A 24 -9.44 8.85 -15.89
N TYR A 25 -8.71 9.89 -15.47
CA TYR A 25 -9.34 11.19 -15.19
C TYR A 25 -9.72 11.92 -16.48
N ARG A 26 -9.05 11.60 -17.58
CA ARG A 26 -9.21 12.25 -18.88
C ARG A 26 -9.00 11.28 -20.02
N PHE A 27 -9.78 11.47 -21.08
CA PHE A 27 -9.64 10.84 -22.39
C PHE A 27 -9.17 11.85 -23.46
N PRO A 28 -8.52 11.40 -24.55
CA PRO A 28 -8.05 12.29 -25.62
C PRO A 28 -9.16 13.13 -26.29
N SER A 29 -10.41 12.68 -26.23
CA SER A 29 -11.58 13.39 -26.78
C SER A 29 -12.07 14.54 -25.88
N ASN A 30 -11.60 14.65 -24.64
CA ASN A 30 -12.03 15.72 -23.74
C ASN A 30 -11.37 17.06 -24.09
N ASN A 31 -12.04 18.17 -23.74
CA ASN A 31 -11.50 19.51 -23.96
C ASN A 31 -10.21 19.73 -23.14
N PRO A 32 -9.06 20.01 -23.77
CA PRO A 32 -7.77 20.08 -23.08
C PRO A 32 -7.57 21.34 -22.22
N THR A 33 -8.47 22.32 -22.28
CA THR A 33 -8.38 23.57 -21.51
C THR A 33 -9.41 23.68 -20.39
N LYS A 34 -10.21 22.61 -20.15
CA LYS A 34 -11.21 22.57 -19.09
C LYS A 34 -11.04 21.28 -18.29
N PRO A 35 -11.16 21.34 -16.95
CA PRO A 35 -11.10 20.13 -16.16
C PRO A 35 -12.30 19.22 -16.47
N THR A 36 -12.11 17.90 -16.43
CA THR A 36 -13.18 16.92 -16.50
C THR A 36 -13.89 16.78 -15.15
N PRO A 37 -15.12 16.22 -15.10
CA PRO A 37 -15.75 15.90 -13.82
C PRO A 37 -14.91 14.99 -12.93
N THR A 38 -14.22 14.00 -13.52
CA THR A 38 -13.36 13.08 -12.79
C THR A 38 -12.13 13.78 -12.22
N GLU A 39 -11.48 14.67 -12.97
CA GLU A 39 -10.37 15.49 -12.45
C GLU A 39 -10.84 16.34 -11.26
N LEU A 40 -12.02 16.97 -11.36
CA LEU A 40 -12.57 17.79 -10.27
C LEU A 40 -12.89 16.96 -9.01
N SER A 41 -13.46 15.77 -9.19
CA SER A 41 -13.75 14.85 -8.09
C SER A 41 -12.47 14.41 -7.37
N TRP A 42 -11.44 13.98 -8.11
CA TRP A 42 -10.18 13.58 -7.51
C TRP A 42 -9.42 14.75 -6.87
N ILE A 43 -9.40 15.94 -7.50
CA ILE A 43 -8.85 17.13 -6.85
C ILE A 43 -9.58 17.42 -5.53
N HIS A 44 -10.90 17.21 -5.47
CA HIS A 44 -11.67 17.37 -4.24
C HIS A 44 -11.27 16.36 -3.15
N VAL A 45 -11.03 15.09 -3.50
CA VAL A 45 -10.50 14.07 -2.56
C VAL A 45 -9.20 14.55 -1.92
N PHE A 46 -8.23 14.99 -2.74
CA PHE A 46 -6.95 15.48 -2.23
C PHE A 46 -7.10 16.77 -1.40
N MET A 47 -8.00 17.67 -1.80
CA MET A 47 -8.30 18.88 -1.03
C MET A 47 -8.88 18.57 0.35
N ASN A 48 -9.74 17.54 0.45
CA ASN A 48 -10.32 17.09 1.72
C ASN A 48 -9.29 16.43 2.65
N SER A 49 -8.14 15.99 2.14
CA SER A 49 -7.04 15.47 2.96
C SER A 49 -6.21 16.57 3.64
N ILE A 50 -6.27 17.81 3.16
CA ILE A 50 -5.40 18.90 3.66
C ILE A 50 -5.49 19.11 5.18
N PRO A 51 -6.69 19.14 5.81
CA PRO A 51 -6.79 19.34 7.26
C PRO A 51 -6.10 18.25 8.08
N SER A 52 -6.18 16.97 7.68
CA SER A 52 -5.55 15.88 8.42
C SER A 52 -4.03 15.92 8.30
N PHE A 53 -3.50 16.17 7.10
CA PHE A 53 -2.07 16.35 6.87
C PHE A 53 -1.53 17.58 7.60
N ARG A 54 -2.25 18.71 7.58
CA ARG A 54 -1.88 19.90 8.35
C ARG A 54 -1.81 19.59 9.85
N LYS A 55 -2.83 18.94 10.41
CA LYS A 55 -2.89 18.58 11.83
C LYS A 55 -1.75 17.63 12.23
N ARG A 56 -1.35 16.75 11.32
CA ARG A 56 -0.21 15.86 11.56
C ARG A 56 1.10 16.65 11.51
N ALA A 57 1.27 17.50 10.50
CA ALA A 57 2.44 18.34 10.32
C ALA A 57 2.65 19.36 11.46
N GLU A 58 1.58 19.98 11.98
CA GLU A 58 1.69 20.95 13.10
C GLU A 58 2.13 20.28 14.41
N SER A 59 1.93 18.96 14.53
CA SER A 59 2.32 18.15 15.68
C SER A 59 3.71 17.51 15.57
N ASP A 60 4.42 17.72 14.44
CA ASP A 60 5.77 17.20 14.22
C ASP A 60 6.79 18.05 15.00
N ASP A 61 7.20 17.54 16.17
CA ASP A 61 8.14 18.21 17.07
C ASP A 61 9.61 18.16 16.59
N THR A 62 9.88 17.43 15.51
CA THR A 62 11.22 17.38 14.89
C THR A 62 11.49 18.57 13.96
N VAL A 63 10.45 19.31 13.59
CA VAL A 63 10.52 20.45 12.67
C VAL A 63 10.38 21.78 13.42
N PRO A 64 11.35 22.71 13.33
CA PRO A 64 11.22 24.02 13.95
C PRO A 64 10.14 24.85 13.27
N ASP A 65 9.32 25.54 14.07
CA ASP A 65 8.15 26.31 13.63
C ASP A 65 7.11 25.45 12.87
N ALA A 66 6.94 24.18 13.26
CA ALA A 66 6.05 23.21 12.63
C ALA A 66 4.64 23.76 12.36
N LEU A 67 4.03 24.45 13.32
CA LEU A 67 2.71 25.09 13.16
C LEU A 67 2.66 26.05 11.95
N SER A 68 3.63 26.97 11.86
CA SER A 68 3.68 27.95 10.75
C SER A 68 3.98 27.26 9.41
N ARG A 69 4.83 26.22 9.40
CA ARG A 69 5.14 25.45 8.19
C ARG A 69 3.94 24.61 7.74
N ALA A 70 3.17 24.03 8.66
CA ALA A 70 1.96 23.28 8.37
C ALA A 70 0.87 24.18 7.78
N GLU A 71 0.73 25.42 8.26
CA GLU A 71 -0.13 26.44 7.64
C GLU A 71 0.29 26.76 6.21
N LYS A 72 1.61 26.95 5.98
CA LYS A 72 2.16 27.15 4.64
C LYS A 72 1.91 25.95 3.73
N PHE A 73 2.01 24.72 4.24
CA PHE A 73 1.68 23.50 3.49
C PHE A 73 0.22 23.55 3.03
N ALA A 74 -0.71 23.76 3.96
CA ALA A 74 -2.13 23.79 3.66
C ALA A 74 -2.47 24.86 2.62
N HIS A 75 -1.88 26.05 2.76
CA HIS A 75 -2.08 27.14 1.82
C HIS A 75 -1.51 26.81 0.43
N ARG A 76 -0.21 26.48 0.33
CA ARG A 76 0.47 26.20 -0.95
C ARG A 76 -0.17 25.04 -1.71
N TYR A 77 -0.49 23.96 -1.01
CA TYR A 77 -1.09 22.80 -1.66
C TYR A 77 -2.54 23.09 -2.11
N THR A 78 -3.31 23.87 -1.33
CA THR A 78 -4.63 24.35 -1.78
C THR A 78 -4.53 25.17 -3.05
N GLU A 79 -3.57 26.10 -3.13
CA GLU A 79 -3.37 26.94 -4.33
C GLU A 79 -3.05 26.10 -5.57
N ILE A 80 -2.15 25.11 -5.45
CA ILE A 80 -1.83 24.18 -6.54
C ILE A 80 -3.08 23.43 -7.02
N LEU A 81 -3.90 22.92 -6.10
CA LEU A 81 -5.13 22.21 -6.45
C LEU A 81 -6.18 23.13 -7.10
N GLU A 82 -6.31 24.38 -6.64
CA GLU A 82 -7.19 25.38 -7.26
C GLU A 82 -6.70 25.81 -8.66
N ASP A 83 -5.39 25.86 -8.87
CA ASP A 83 -4.81 26.13 -10.20
C ASP A 83 -5.11 24.98 -11.17
N LEU A 84 -5.01 23.72 -10.73
CA LEU A 84 -5.38 22.55 -11.55
C LEU A 84 -6.87 22.56 -11.94
N LYS A 85 -7.76 23.09 -11.09
CA LYS A 85 -9.18 23.30 -11.45
C LYS A 85 -9.36 24.37 -12.52
N LYS A 86 -8.51 25.40 -12.54
CA LYS A 86 -8.60 26.52 -13.51
C LYS A 86 -7.94 26.16 -14.84
N ASP A 87 -6.77 25.52 -14.78
CA ASP A 87 -5.99 25.08 -15.93
C ASP A 87 -5.41 23.67 -15.65
N PRO A 88 -5.97 22.62 -16.27
CA PRO A 88 -5.47 21.25 -16.11
C PRO A 88 -4.00 21.08 -16.51
N LYS A 89 -3.43 21.97 -17.32
CA LYS A 89 -2.02 21.87 -17.75
C LYS A 89 -1.04 22.53 -16.77
N SER A 90 -1.54 23.21 -15.75
CA SER A 90 -0.70 23.79 -14.70
C SER A 90 0.01 22.69 -13.90
N HIS A 91 1.12 23.05 -13.25
CA HIS A 91 1.84 22.17 -12.31
C HIS A 91 2.22 20.78 -12.88
N GLY A 92 2.39 20.68 -14.21
CA GLY A 92 2.76 19.43 -14.89
C GLY A 92 1.58 18.52 -15.28
N GLY A 93 0.34 19.01 -15.21
CA GLY A 93 -0.84 18.24 -15.58
C GLY A 93 -1.07 18.07 -17.09
N PRO A 94 -2.18 17.41 -17.52
CA PRO A 94 -3.38 17.04 -16.75
C PRO A 94 -3.13 16.14 -15.54
N PRO A 95 -3.86 16.32 -14.43
CA PRO A 95 -3.62 15.55 -13.22
C PRO A 95 -4.04 14.10 -13.37
N ASP A 96 -3.30 13.22 -12.70
CA ASP A 96 -3.66 11.86 -12.34
C ASP A 96 -3.36 11.62 -10.86
N GLY A 97 -3.66 10.42 -10.35
CA GLY A 97 -3.45 10.10 -8.94
C GLY A 97 -1.98 10.20 -8.51
N ILE A 98 -1.04 9.86 -9.41
CA ILE A 98 0.40 9.95 -9.13
C ILE A 98 0.82 11.41 -8.98
N LEU A 99 0.41 12.29 -9.91
CA LEU A 99 0.76 13.71 -9.85
C LEU A 99 0.20 14.38 -8.59
N LEU A 100 -1.06 14.10 -8.23
CA LEU A 100 -1.68 14.68 -7.04
C LEU A 100 -0.96 14.24 -5.76
N CYS A 101 -0.64 12.95 -5.62
CA CYS A 101 0.21 12.46 -4.52
C CYS A 101 1.58 13.14 -4.50
N ARG A 102 2.25 13.23 -5.66
CA ARG A 102 3.59 13.81 -5.77
C ARG A 102 3.63 15.28 -5.36
N LEU A 103 2.68 16.08 -5.82
CA LEU A 103 2.58 17.49 -5.47
C LEU A 103 2.39 17.68 -3.95
N ARG A 104 1.59 16.84 -3.29
CA ARG A 104 1.43 16.87 -1.82
C ARG A 104 2.76 16.63 -1.11
N GLU A 105 3.45 15.55 -1.47
CA GLU A 105 4.71 15.16 -0.85
C GLU A 105 5.81 16.21 -1.10
N GLN A 106 5.88 16.77 -2.31
CA GLN A 106 6.82 17.85 -2.64
C GLN A 106 6.64 19.07 -1.73
N VAL A 107 5.40 19.56 -1.55
CA VAL A 107 5.15 20.74 -0.71
C VAL A 107 5.56 20.47 0.75
N LEU A 108 5.24 19.30 1.30
CA LEU A 108 5.67 18.92 2.66
C LEU A 108 7.20 18.92 2.79
N ARG A 109 7.88 18.25 1.86
CA ARG A 109 9.34 18.08 1.87
C ARG A 109 10.09 19.38 1.68
N GLU A 110 9.63 20.25 0.78
CA GLU A 110 10.19 21.59 0.58
C GLU A 110 10.06 22.47 1.84
N LEU A 111 8.98 22.28 2.61
CA LEU A 111 8.77 22.97 3.87
C LEU A 111 9.58 22.34 5.03
N GLY A 112 10.35 21.30 4.77
CA GLY A 112 11.28 20.68 5.72
C GLY A 112 10.68 19.52 6.52
N PHE A 113 9.44 19.13 6.26
CA PHE A 113 8.86 17.92 6.84
C PHE A 113 9.49 16.69 6.18
N ARG A 114 9.86 15.69 6.99
CA ARG A 114 10.43 14.43 6.49
C ARG A 114 9.46 13.28 6.64
N ASP A 115 8.86 13.15 7.82
CA ASP A 115 7.89 12.10 8.13
C ASP A 115 6.94 12.57 9.23
N ILE A 116 5.88 13.27 8.81
CA ILE A 116 4.89 13.78 9.76
C ILE A 116 4.13 12.64 10.46
N PHE A 117 4.15 11.42 9.92
CA PHE A 117 3.47 10.25 10.48
C PHE A 117 4.38 9.38 11.35
N LYS A 118 5.67 9.72 11.51
CA LYS A 118 6.65 8.86 12.20
C LYS A 118 6.19 8.40 13.58
N LYS A 119 5.77 9.33 14.42
CA LYS A 119 5.33 9.04 15.79
C LYS A 119 4.19 8.03 15.83
N VAL A 120 3.17 8.22 14.99
CA VAL A 120 2.01 7.32 14.97
C VAL A 120 2.38 5.96 14.35
N LYS A 121 3.26 5.92 13.34
CA LYS A 121 3.80 4.65 12.82
C LYS A 121 4.51 3.87 13.93
N ASP A 122 5.35 4.52 14.72
CA ASP A 122 6.10 3.86 15.80
C ASP A 122 5.17 3.32 16.90
N GLU A 123 4.16 4.10 17.28
CA GLU A 123 3.13 3.68 18.25
C GLU A 123 2.33 2.47 17.75
N GLU A 124 1.87 2.49 16.49
CA GLU A 124 1.12 1.38 15.91
C GLU A 124 1.99 0.14 15.67
N ASN A 125 3.24 0.32 15.25
CA ASN A 125 4.21 -0.77 15.14
C ASN A 125 4.45 -1.45 16.48
N ALA A 126 4.64 -0.69 17.56
CA ALA A 126 4.85 -1.25 18.89
C ALA A 126 3.64 -2.06 19.38
N LYS A 127 2.41 -1.55 19.17
CA LYS A 127 1.18 -2.28 19.49
C LYS A 127 1.07 -3.57 18.67
N ALA A 128 1.27 -3.49 17.37
CA ALA A 128 1.15 -4.64 16.48
C ALA A 128 2.22 -5.71 16.77
N ILE A 129 3.47 -5.32 17.06
CA ILE A 129 4.53 -6.25 17.48
C ILE A 129 4.10 -7.04 18.72
N SER A 130 3.45 -6.39 19.70
CA SER A 130 3.00 -7.08 20.92
C SER A 130 1.93 -8.14 20.70
N LEU A 131 1.22 -8.11 19.56
CA LEU A 131 0.16 -9.04 19.19
C LEU A 131 0.59 -10.10 18.16
N PHE A 132 1.79 -9.96 17.59
CA PHE A 132 2.23 -10.74 16.43
C PHE A 132 2.20 -12.25 16.69
N GLU A 133 2.79 -12.68 17.81
CA GLU A 133 2.89 -14.10 18.15
C GLU A 133 1.51 -14.75 18.34
N ASP A 134 0.61 -14.09 19.07
CA ASP A 134 -0.76 -14.58 19.30
C ASP A 134 -1.55 -14.70 17.98
N VAL A 135 -1.44 -13.70 17.10
CA VAL A 135 -2.08 -13.74 15.76
C VAL A 135 -1.54 -14.88 14.92
N VAL A 136 -0.22 -15.14 14.97
CA VAL A 136 0.39 -16.28 14.26
C VAL A 136 -0.11 -17.62 14.82
N HIS A 137 -0.15 -17.79 16.14
CA HIS A 137 -0.64 -19.03 16.76
C HIS A 137 -2.11 -19.30 16.43
N LEU A 138 -2.95 -18.26 16.36
CA LEU A 138 -4.35 -18.39 15.94
C LEU A 138 -4.49 -18.90 14.50
N ASN A 139 -3.63 -18.45 13.58
CA ASN A 139 -3.59 -18.97 12.22
C ASN A 139 -3.07 -20.41 12.17
N ASP A 140 -2.01 -20.72 12.92
CA ASP A 140 -1.42 -22.06 12.97
C ASP A 140 -2.38 -23.11 13.55
N ALA A 141 -3.31 -22.72 14.43
CA ALA A 141 -4.34 -23.58 14.98
C ALA A 141 -5.40 -24.01 13.95
N ILE A 142 -5.50 -23.37 12.78
CA ILE A 142 -6.43 -23.76 11.71
C ILE A 142 -5.80 -24.91 10.94
N GLU A 143 -6.24 -26.16 11.17
CA GLU A 143 -5.63 -27.35 10.53
C GLU A 143 -5.81 -27.39 9.00
N ASP A 144 -6.97 -26.96 8.52
CA ASP A 144 -7.29 -26.93 7.08
C ASP A 144 -6.54 -25.78 6.40
N GLU A 145 -5.62 -26.11 5.49
CA GLU A 145 -4.74 -25.12 4.85
C GLU A 145 -5.50 -24.11 3.99
N ALA A 146 -6.59 -24.51 3.34
CA ALA A 146 -7.41 -23.60 2.54
C ALA A 146 -8.10 -22.57 3.44
N LYS A 147 -8.68 -23.00 4.57
CA LYS A 147 -9.26 -22.11 5.58
C LYS A 147 -8.20 -21.23 6.25
N ARG A 148 -7.00 -21.76 6.48
CA ARG A 148 -5.88 -20.98 7.02
C ARG A 148 -5.50 -19.87 6.04
N MET A 149 -5.38 -20.18 4.76
CA MET A 149 -5.10 -19.20 3.71
C MET A 149 -6.20 -18.13 3.63
N GLU A 150 -7.48 -18.54 3.66
CA GLU A 150 -8.60 -17.58 3.73
C GLU A 150 -8.50 -16.66 4.94
N ASN A 151 -8.14 -17.19 6.12
CA ASN A 151 -8.00 -16.40 7.34
C ASN A 151 -6.82 -15.42 7.26
N LEU A 152 -5.70 -15.82 6.66
CA LEU A 152 -4.55 -14.94 6.42
C LEU A 152 -4.91 -13.81 5.46
N VAL A 153 -5.65 -14.11 4.38
CA VAL A 153 -6.16 -13.09 3.44
C VAL A 153 -7.10 -12.10 4.13
N LYS A 154 -8.00 -12.58 4.99
CA LYS A 154 -8.83 -11.70 5.85
C LYS A 154 -7.97 -10.85 6.79
N GLY A 155 -6.88 -11.39 7.31
CA GLY A 155 -5.89 -10.65 8.09
C GLY A 155 -5.27 -9.49 7.32
N ILE A 156 -4.92 -9.68 6.05
CA ILE A 156 -4.41 -8.61 5.18
C ILE A 156 -5.46 -7.49 5.04
N PHE A 157 -6.71 -7.82 4.73
CA PHE A 157 -7.77 -6.80 4.63
C PHE A 157 -7.98 -6.05 5.95
N ALA A 158 -8.08 -6.78 7.07
CA ALA A 158 -8.27 -6.17 8.38
C ALA A 158 -7.10 -5.27 8.79
N GLY A 159 -5.87 -5.62 8.40
CA GLY A 159 -4.68 -4.81 8.58
C GLY A 159 -4.73 -3.53 7.74
N ASN A 160 -5.02 -3.68 6.44
CA ASN A 160 -5.11 -2.55 5.50
C ASN A 160 -6.24 -1.57 5.85
N LEU A 161 -7.26 -1.97 6.62
CA LEU A 161 -8.29 -1.07 7.14
C LEU A 161 -7.70 0.06 8.02
N PHE A 162 -6.55 -0.16 8.65
CA PHE A 162 -5.87 0.85 9.48
C PHE A 162 -5.06 1.83 8.59
N ASP A 163 -5.78 2.71 7.91
CA ASP A 163 -5.22 3.74 7.02
C ASP A 163 -5.36 5.15 7.62
N LEU A 164 -4.23 5.71 8.03
CA LEU A 164 -4.16 7.04 8.64
C LEU A 164 -4.18 8.18 7.59
N GLY A 165 -4.15 7.86 6.30
CA GLY A 165 -4.30 8.78 5.18
C GLY A 165 -5.75 9.16 4.89
N SER A 166 -6.72 8.37 5.33
CA SER A 166 -8.15 8.68 5.20
C SER A 166 -8.68 9.44 6.45
N ALA A 167 -9.31 10.59 6.23
CA ALA A 167 -9.78 11.45 7.32
C ALA A 167 -10.85 10.79 8.23
N GLN A 168 -11.60 9.79 7.72
CA GLN A 168 -12.69 9.13 8.45
C GLN A 168 -12.22 7.98 9.35
N LEU A 169 -11.17 7.24 8.99
CA LEU A 169 -10.74 6.07 9.77
C LEU A 169 -9.90 6.46 10.99
N ALA A 170 -9.18 7.59 10.95
CA ALA A 170 -8.37 8.06 12.08
C ALA A 170 -9.20 8.37 13.35
N GLU A 171 -10.49 8.73 13.22
CA GLU A 171 -11.36 9.03 14.38
C GLU A 171 -12.03 7.78 14.98
N LEU A 172 -12.20 6.70 14.21
CA LEU A 172 -12.96 5.52 14.63
C LEU A 172 -12.17 4.55 15.53
N PHE A 173 -10.83 4.62 15.52
CA PHE A 173 -9.98 3.56 16.11
C PHE A 173 -9.10 4.01 17.28
N SER A 174 -9.33 5.20 17.86
CA SER A 174 -8.51 5.72 18.96
C SER A 174 -8.74 5.05 20.33
N ARG A 175 -9.40 3.89 20.41
CA ARG A 175 -9.67 3.18 21.68
C ARG A 175 -9.55 1.66 21.49
N ASP A 176 -8.53 1.11 22.15
CA ASP A 176 -8.29 -0.30 22.51
C ASP A 176 -7.92 -1.31 21.40
N GLY A 177 -6.72 -1.91 21.53
CA GLY A 177 -6.14 -2.95 20.66
C GLY A 177 -6.86 -4.31 20.63
N ILE A 178 -8.10 -4.37 21.14
CA ILE A 178 -9.06 -5.47 20.93
C ILE A 178 -9.58 -5.48 19.46
N SER A 179 -9.11 -4.54 18.64
CA SER A 179 -9.67 -4.16 17.33
C SER A 179 -9.25 -5.02 16.15
N PHE A 180 -8.04 -5.59 16.06
CA PHE A 180 -7.59 -6.27 14.84
C PHE A 180 -8.36 -7.57 14.56
N LEU A 181 -8.40 -8.50 15.52
CA LEU A 181 -9.13 -9.77 15.38
C LEU A 181 -10.63 -9.55 15.19
N ALA A 182 -11.20 -8.52 15.83
CA ALA A 182 -12.58 -8.12 15.60
C ALA A 182 -12.79 -7.59 14.18
N SER A 183 -11.88 -6.79 13.64
CA SER A 183 -11.92 -6.31 12.25
C SER A 183 -11.88 -7.46 11.25
N CYS A 184 -11.09 -8.52 11.48
CA CYS A 184 -11.10 -9.72 10.63
C CYS A 184 -12.49 -10.37 10.51
N GLN A 185 -13.30 -10.31 11.58
CA GLN A 185 -14.65 -10.88 11.61
C GLN A 185 -15.71 -9.94 11.03
N ASN A 186 -15.44 -8.64 10.98
CA ASN A 186 -16.38 -7.60 10.55
C ASN A 186 -16.14 -7.13 9.11
N LEU A 187 -15.31 -7.83 8.33
CA LEU A 187 -15.16 -7.58 6.90
C LEU A 187 -16.49 -7.76 6.17
N VAL A 188 -16.66 -7.07 5.05
CA VAL A 188 -17.84 -7.25 4.20
C VAL A 188 -17.95 -8.72 3.74
N PRO A 189 -19.16 -9.29 3.72
CA PRO A 189 -19.34 -10.67 3.29
C PRO A 189 -19.06 -10.81 1.79
N ARG A 190 -18.51 -11.98 1.43
CA ARG A 190 -18.32 -12.42 0.04
C ARG A 190 -19.68 -12.58 -0.68
N PRO A 191 -19.76 -12.43 -2.01
CA PRO A 191 -18.65 -12.07 -2.89
C PRO A 191 -18.21 -10.62 -2.68
N TRP A 192 -16.90 -10.42 -2.71
CA TRP A 192 -16.32 -9.08 -2.74
C TRP A 192 -16.46 -8.43 -4.12
N VAL A 193 -16.17 -7.13 -4.24
CA VAL A 193 -16.30 -6.43 -5.54
C VAL A 193 -15.42 -7.05 -6.62
N ILE A 194 -14.24 -7.57 -6.26
CA ILE A 194 -13.44 -8.49 -7.06
C ILE A 194 -12.99 -9.63 -6.14
N ASP A 195 -13.36 -10.86 -6.46
CA ASP A 195 -13.23 -12.02 -5.56
C ASP A 195 -12.71 -13.25 -6.31
N ASP A 196 -11.38 -13.29 -6.49
CA ASP A 196 -10.69 -14.43 -7.11
C ASP A 196 -10.04 -15.37 -6.07
N LEU A 197 -10.48 -15.30 -4.81
CA LEU A 197 -9.85 -16.03 -3.69
C LEU A 197 -9.90 -17.55 -3.87
N ASP A 198 -11.02 -18.08 -4.33
CA ASP A 198 -11.18 -19.53 -4.50
C ASP A 198 -10.24 -20.06 -5.60
N THR A 199 -10.00 -19.29 -6.66
CA THR A 199 -9.03 -19.62 -7.71
C THR A 199 -7.61 -19.60 -7.15
N PHE A 200 -7.25 -18.58 -6.37
CA PHE A 200 -5.94 -18.48 -5.73
C PHE A 200 -5.67 -19.65 -4.78
N ILE A 201 -6.63 -20.00 -3.91
CA ILE A 201 -6.54 -21.15 -3.00
C ILE A 201 -6.42 -22.47 -3.79
N THR A 202 -7.16 -22.59 -4.90
CA THR A 202 -7.07 -23.77 -5.77
C THR A 202 -5.66 -23.91 -6.35
N LYS A 203 -5.05 -22.83 -6.85
CA LYS A 203 -3.65 -22.84 -7.32
C LYS A 203 -2.69 -23.22 -6.19
N TRP A 204 -2.78 -22.52 -5.06
CA TRP A 204 -1.93 -22.73 -3.88
C TRP A 204 -1.93 -24.19 -3.40
N SER A 205 -3.10 -24.83 -3.36
CA SER A 205 -3.25 -26.22 -2.93
C SER A 205 -2.61 -27.26 -3.87
N ARG A 206 -2.36 -26.89 -5.13
CA ARG A 206 -1.78 -27.79 -6.15
C ARG A 206 -0.28 -27.60 -6.28
N GLU A 207 0.17 -26.36 -6.22
CA GLU A 207 1.56 -25.99 -6.45
C GLU A 207 1.94 -24.75 -5.68
N SER A 208 3.07 -24.82 -4.99
CA SER A 208 3.68 -23.68 -4.32
C SER A 208 4.53 -22.87 -5.29
N TRP A 209 4.30 -21.57 -5.31
CA TRP A 209 5.20 -20.58 -5.89
C TRP A 209 6.62 -20.73 -5.30
N LYS A 210 7.65 -20.50 -6.11
CA LYS A 210 9.04 -20.57 -5.68
C LYS A 210 9.52 -19.23 -5.16
N LYS A 211 9.02 -18.12 -5.71
CA LYS A 211 9.49 -16.79 -5.38
C LYS A 211 8.41 -15.72 -5.54
N ALA A 212 8.00 -15.14 -4.42
CA ALA A 212 7.03 -14.07 -4.36
C ALA A 212 7.69 -12.70 -4.10
N VAL A 213 7.19 -11.66 -4.76
CA VAL A 213 7.51 -10.26 -4.45
C VAL A 213 6.23 -9.58 -3.98
N ILE A 214 6.26 -8.99 -2.79
CA ILE A 214 5.12 -8.31 -2.16
C ILE A 214 5.46 -6.83 -2.01
N PHE A 215 4.76 -5.96 -2.73
CA PHE A 215 4.80 -4.52 -2.53
C PHE A 215 3.87 -4.17 -1.37
N VAL A 216 4.45 -3.78 -0.25
CA VAL A 216 3.73 -3.56 1.01
C VAL A 216 3.24 -2.11 1.13
N ASP A 217 2.18 -1.91 1.91
CA ASP A 217 1.49 -0.64 2.13
C ASP A 217 1.83 -0.06 3.51
N ASN A 218 0.95 -0.21 4.51
CA ASN A 218 1.01 0.56 5.75
C ASN A 218 1.90 -0.05 6.83
N SER A 219 2.39 0.81 7.73
CA SER A 219 2.94 0.40 9.03
C SER A 219 1.87 -0.14 9.98
N GLY A 220 2.28 -0.69 11.12
CA GLY A 220 1.39 -1.15 12.18
C GLY A 220 0.76 -2.50 11.87
N ALA A 221 -0.54 -2.62 12.16
CA ALA A 221 -1.28 -3.88 12.03
C ALA A 221 -1.28 -4.43 10.59
N ASP A 222 -1.18 -3.57 9.58
CA ASP A 222 -1.14 -3.97 8.17
C ASP A 222 0.07 -4.87 7.86
N ILE A 223 1.28 -4.28 7.90
CA ILE A 223 2.51 -5.04 7.68
C ILE A 223 2.73 -6.12 8.76
N ILE A 224 2.53 -5.83 10.04
CA ILE A 224 2.90 -6.75 11.13
C ILE A 224 1.88 -7.87 11.34
N LEU A 225 0.57 -7.61 11.29
CA LEU A 225 -0.46 -8.61 11.61
C LEU A 225 -1.18 -9.16 10.36
N GLY A 226 -1.10 -8.48 9.22
CA GLY A 226 -1.62 -8.95 7.93
C GLY A 226 -0.54 -9.60 7.08
N ILE A 227 0.41 -8.80 6.57
CA ILE A 227 1.39 -9.24 5.57
C ILE A 227 2.43 -10.20 6.14
N LEU A 228 2.99 -9.96 7.33
CA LEU A 228 4.03 -10.83 7.89
C LEU A 228 3.53 -12.24 8.24
N PRO A 229 2.33 -12.45 8.81
CA PRO A 229 1.78 -13.80 8.98
C PRO A 229 1.53 -14.51 7.65
N PHE A 230 1.03 -13.81 6.63
CA PHE A 230 0.89 -14.37 5.28
C PHE A 230 2.25 -14.73 4.67
N THR A 231 3.23 -13.85 4.80
CA THR A 231 4.62 -14.08 4.36
C THR A 231 5.23 -15.28 5.07
N ARG A 232 4.98 -15.43 6.37
CA ARG A 232 5.41 -16.59 7.17
C ARG A 232 4.80 -17.88 6.63
N GLU A 233 3.54 -17.88 6.19
CA GLU A 233 2.92 -19.04 5.54
C GLU A 233 3.65 -19.40 4.24
N LEU A 234 3.94 -18.41 3.40
CA LEU A 234 4.70 -18.63 2.16
C LEU A 234 6.08 -19.25 2.43
N LEU A 235 6.80 -18.73 3.41
CA LEU A 235 8.11 -19.24 3.85
C LEU A 235 8.01 -20.67 4.39
N ARG A 236 6.96 -20.97 5.16
CA ARG A 236 6.70 -22.32 5.69
C ARG A 236 6.52 -23.36 4.58
N HIS A 237 5.99 -22.94 3.44
CA HIS A 237 5.83 -23.77 2.25
C HIS A 237 7.03 -23.69 1.28
N GLY A 238 8.15 -23.09 1.71
CA GLY A 238 9.42 -23.07 0.96
C GLY A 238 9.52 -21.98 -0.10
N THR A 239 8.58 -21.03 -0.15
CA THR A 239 8.63 -19.88 -1.07
C THR A 239 9.71 -18.89 -0.61
N GLN A 240 10.54 -18.40 -1.52
CA GLN A 240 11.37 -17.22 -1.26
C GLN A 240 10.50 -15.96 -1.34
N VAL A 241 10.54 -15.09 -0.34
CA VAL A 241 9.70 -13.88 -0.30
C VAL A 241 10.56 -12.63 -0.26
N ILE A 242 10.25 -11.67 -1.13
CA ILE A 242 10.81 -10.33 -1.14
C ILE A 242 9.72 -9.35 -0.73
N LEU A 243 9.93 -8.62 0.36
CA LEU A 243 9.07 -7.51 0.76
C LEU A 243 9.64 -6.19 0.23
N ALA A 244 8.95 -5.56 -0.71
CA ALA A 244 9.33 -4.31 -1.34
C ALA A 244 8.62 -3.13 -0.67
N ALA A 245 9.38 -2.30 0.04
CA ALA A 245 8.88 -1.15 0.80
C ALA A 245 9.37 0.19 0.22
N ASN A 246 8.76 1.30 0.62
CA ASN A 246 9.14 2.64 0.12
C ASN A 246 10.57 3.03 0.52
N ASP A 247 11.24 3.82 -0.32
CA ASP A 247 12.51 4.47 0.00
C ASP A 247 12.28 5.60 1.01
N LEU A 248 11.27 6.44 0.73
CA LEU A 248 10.95 7.61 1.52
C LEU A 248 9.56 7.51 2.15
N PRO A 249 9.36 8.14 3.32
CA PRO A 249 8.04 8.24 3.93
C PRO A 249 7.01 8.90 2.99
N SER A 250 5.83 8.31 2.99
CA SER A 250 4.62 8.82 2.35
C SER A 250 3.43 8.33 3.17
N ILE A 251 2.66 9.25 3.75
CA ILE A 251 1.60 8.92 4.71
C ILE A 251 2.13 7.99 5.82
N ASN A 252 1.42 6.91 6.15
CA ASN A 252 1.80 5.91 7.14
C ASN A 252 2.39 4.64 6.51
N ASP A 253 2.78 4.69 5.25
CA ASP A 253 3.43 3.58 4.55
C ASP A 253 4.72 3.18 5.28
N VAL A 254 4.98 1.88 5.32
CA VAL A 254 6.24 1.36 5.86
C VAL A 254 7.38 1.61 4.87
N THR A 255 8.48 2.16 5.37
CA THR A 255 9.70 2.34 4.57
C THR A 255 10.64 1.14 4.70
N TYR A 256 11.56 1.00 3.75
CA TYR A 256 12.58 -0.05 3.78
C TYR A 256 13.38 -0.10 5.09
N PRO A 257 13.93 1.01 5.61
CA PRO A 257 14.65 0.98 6.88
C PRO A 257 13.76 0.55 8.06
N GLU A 258 12.52 1.03 8.09
CA GLU A 258 11.56 0.68 9.15
C GLU A 258 11.18 -0.80 9.10
N LEU A 259 10.98 -1.35 7.90
CA LEU A 259 10.63 -2.76 7.74
C LEU A 259 11.78 -3.68 8.17
N VAL A 260 13.03 -3.31 7.86
CA VAL A 260 14.22 -4.02 8.36
C VAL A 260 14.23 -4.03 9.89
N GLU A 261 13.96 -2.90 10.54
CA GLU A 261 13.89 -2.81 12.00
C GLU A 261 12.74 -3.64 12.60
N ILE A 262 11.55 -3.59 12.01
CA ILE A 262 10.38 -4.37 12.45
C ILE A 262 10.71 -5.87 12.39
N ILE A 263 11.23 -6.35 11.26
CA ILE A 263 11.59 -7.75 11.08
C ILE A 263 12.69 -8.15 12.06
N SER A 264 13.68 -7.29 12.32
CA SER A 264 14.72 -7.56 13.31
C SER A 264 14.17 -7.69 14.73
N LYS A 265 13.10 -6.97 15.09
CA LYS A 265 12.45 -7.06 16.41
C LYS A 265 11.59 -8.31 16.56
N LEU A 266 11.05 -8.84 15.47
CA LEU A 266 10.17 -10.01 15.47
C LEU A 266 10.91 -11.34 15.35
N LYS A 267 12.14 -11.34 14.80
CA LYS A 267 12.97 -12.55 14.73
C LYS A 267 13.45 -12.98 16.12
N ASP A 268 13.43 -14.29 16.36
CA ASP A 268 14.09 -14.89 17.52
C ASP A 268 15.63 -14.95 17.33
N GLU A 269 16.34 -15.41 18.36
CA GLU A 269 17.81 -15.55 18.35
C GLU A 269 18.32 -16.51 17.24
N GLN A 270 17.47 -17.39 16.73
CA GLN A 270 17.78 -18.31 15.64
C GLN A 270 17.39 -17.73 14.26
N GLY A 271 16.93 -16.48 14.21
CA GLY A 271 16.53 -15.82 12.98
C GLY A 271 15.19 -16.33 12.43
N LYS A 272 14.28 -16.81 13.28
CA LYS A 272 12.98 -17.33 12.87
C LYS A 272 11.84 -16.39 13.26
N LEU A 273 10.75 -16.45 12.49
CA LEU A 273 9.47 -15.83 12.84
C LEU A 273 8.54 -16.91 13.39
N VAL A 274 8.40 -16.97 14.72
CA VAL A 274 7.57 -17.95 15.43
C VAL A 274 7.83 -19.37 14.89
N GLY A 275 9.09 -19.80 14.93
CA GLY A 275 9.50 -21.15 14.50
C GLY A 275 9.74 -21.35 13.00
N VAL A 276 9.40 -20.39 12.12
CA VAL A 276 9.65 -20.47 10.67
C VAL A 276 10.95 -19.74 10.31
N ASP A 277 11.84 -20.42 9.60
CA ASP A 277 13.13 -19.88 9.16
C ASP A 277 12.95 -18.72 8.16
N THR A 278 13.75 -17.66 8.33
CA THR A 278 13.67 -16.46 7.49
C THR A 278 14.85 -16.28 6.53
N SER A 279 15.67 -17.32 6.31
CA SER A 279 16.78 -17.25 5.33
C SER A 279 16.29 -16.96 3.91
N ASN A 280 15.05 -17.33 3.61
CA ASN A 280 14.36 -17.06 2.35
C ASN A 280 13.52 -15.77 2.36
N LEU A 281 13.62 -14.94 3.41
CA LEU A 281 12.95 -13.64 3.49
C LEU A 281 13.94 -12.51 3.20
N LEU A 282 13.66 -11.73 2.17
CA LEU A 282 14.42 -10.56 1.78
C LEU A 282 13.55 -9.30 1.94
N VAL A 283 14.18 -8.19 2.29
CA VAL A 283 13.56 -6.86 2.28
C VAL A 283 14.28 -6.05 1.22
N ALA A 284 13.54 -5.38 0.36
CA ALA A 284 14.09 -4.60 -0.74
C ALA A 284 13.56 -3.17 -0.70
N ASN A 285 14.43 -2.21 -0.98
CA ASN A 285 14.02 -0.83 -1.22
C ASN A 285 13.39 -0.75 -2.60
N SER A 286 12.12 -0.37 -2.71
CA SER A 286 11.44 -0.22 -4.00
C SER A 286 11.90 1.00 -4.80
N GLY A 287 12.54 1.99 -4.17
CA GLY A 287 12.84 3.30 -4.76
C GLY A 287 11.63 4.24 -4.82
N ASN A 288 10.46 3.80 -4.36
CA ASN A 288 9.21 4.57 -4.38
C ASN A 288 9.11 5.52 -3.18
N ASP A 289 8.46 6.66 -3.38
CA ASP A 289 8.31 7.72 -2.39
C ASP A 289 6.87 8.24 -2.29
N LEU A 290 5.89 7.46 -2.77
CA LEU A 290 4.47 7.81 -2.86
C LEU A 290 3.60 6.69 -2.26
N PRO A 291 2.30 6.93 -1.99
CA PRO A 291 1.38 5.90 -1.52
C PRO A 291 0.78 5.08 -2.69
N VAL A 292 1.12 5.47 -3.91
CA VAL A 292 0.85 4.76 -5.16
C VAL A 292 2.19 4.38 -5.78
N ILE A 293 2.22 3.50 -6.79
CA ILE A 293 3.48 3.11 -7.42
C ILE A 293 3.36 2.99 -8.95
N ASP A 294 4.33 3.57 -9.65
CA ASP A 294 4.55 3.38 -11.09
C ASP A 294 5.63 2.33 -11.30
N LEU A 295 5.24 1.15 -11.79
CA LEU A 295 6.13 0.02 -11.99
C LEU A 295 7.07 0.18 -13.20
N THR A 296 7.01 1.30 -13.93
CA THR A 296 8.05 1.67 -14.90
C THR A 296 9.30 2.25 -14.25
N GLY A 297 9.22 2.63 -12.97
CA GLY A 297 10.34 3.20 -12.23
C GLY A 297 10.45 2.63 -10.82
N ILE A 298 11.21 1.55 -10.68
CA ILE A 298 11.61 0.96 -9.39
C ILE A 298 13.13 0.95 -9.24
N SER A 299 13.64 0.69 -8.04
CA SER A 299 15.07 0.56 -7.80
C SER A 299 15.70 -0.60 -8.59
N GLN A 300 16.97 -0.46 -8.96
CA GLN A 300 17.74 -1.55 -9.58
C GLN A 300 17.89 -2.77 -8.66
N GLU A 301 17.97 -2.54 -7.35
CA GLU A 301 18.03 -3.59 -6.34
C GLU A 301 16.77 -4.47 -6.40
N LEU A 302 15.58 -3.86 -6.36
CA LEU A 302 14.33 -4.59 -6.46
C LEU A 302 14.20 -5.29 -7.83
N ALA A 303 14.60 -4.63 -8.91
CA ALA A 303 14.56 -5.23 -10.24
C ALA A 303 15.45 -6.47 -10.35
N TYR A 304 16.65 -6.42 -9.76
CA TYR A 304 17.54 -7.58 -9.71
C TYR A 304 16.92 -8.71 -8.89
N LEU A 305 16.46 -8.41 -7.67
CA LEU A 305 15.90 -9.41 -6.75
C LEU A 305 14.63 -10.05 -7.29
N ALA A 306 13.79 -9.32 -8.02
CA ALA A 306 12.50 -9.78 -8.52
C ALA A 306 12.55 -10.47 -9.90
N SER A 307 13.72 -10.54 -10.54
CA SER A 307 13.84 -10.93 -11.96
C SER A 307 13.32 -12.35 -12.30
N ASP A 308 13.35 -13.25 -11.33
CA ASP A 308 12.93 -14.65 -11.39
C ASP A 308 11.73 -14.95 -10.48
N ALA A 309 11.00 -13.93 -10.03
CA ALA A 309 9.79 -14.15 -9.24
C ALA A 309 8.66 -14.74 -10.10
N ASP A 310 7.91 -15.68 -9.52
CA ASP A 310 6.78 -16.35 -10.15
C ASP A 310 5.43 -15.92 -9.54
N LEU A 311 5.44 -15.07 -8.51
CA LEU A 311 4.27 -14.37 -7.97
C LEU A 311 4.56 -12.91 -7.63
N VAL A 312 3.71 -12.00 -8.09
CA VAL A 312 3.76 -10.57 -7.74
C VAL A 312 2.50 -10.17 -6.98
N ILE A 313 2.65 -9.64 -5.78
CA ILE A 313 1.56 -9.18 -4.93
C ILE A 313 1.68 -7.66 -4.76
N LEU A 314 0.63 -6.93 -5.10
CA LEU A 314 0.50 -5.49 -4.86
C LEU A 314 -0.57 -5.28 -3.80
N GLU A 315 -0.14 -4.82 -2.63
CA GLU A 315 -1.00 -4.63 -1.48
C GLU A 315 -1.44 -3.16 -1.33
N GLY A 316 -2.66 -2.95 -0.87
CA GLY A 316 -3.23 -1.64 -0.57
C GLY A 316 -3.98 -0.99 -1.72
N MET A 317 -4.84 -0.03 -1.37
CA MET A 317 -5.66 0.70 -2.34
C MET A 317 -4.78 1.51 -3.30
N GLY A 318 -3.76 2.20 -2.80
CA GLY A 318 -2.92 3.05 -3.64
C GLY A 318 -2.14 2.25 -4.68
N ARG A 319 -1.40 1.22 -4.25
CA ARG A 319 -0.50 0.43 -5.12
C ARG A 319 -1.20 -0.63 -5.97
N GLY A 320 -2.30 -1.21 -5.47
CA GLY A 320 -2.99 -2.34 -6.12
C GLY A 320 -4.34 -2.00 -6.76
N ILE A 321 -4.96 -0.86 -6.42
CA ILE A 321 -6.29 -0.47 -6.93
C ILE A 321 -6.23 0.84 -7.72
N GLU A 322 -5.84 1.95 -7.11
CA GLU A 322 -5.70 3.25 -7.78
C GLU A 322 -4.58 3.24 -8.81
N THR A 323 -3.54 2.45 -8.54
CA THR A 323 -2.56 2.03 -9.53
C THR A 323 -2.54 0.51 -9.71
N ASN A 324 -2.12 0.05 -10.89
CA ASN A 324 -1.77 -1.34 -11.21
C ASN A 324 -2.87 -2.41 -11.15
N LEU A 325 -4.15 -2.08 -10.90
CA LEU A 325 -5.23 -3.07 -10.82
C LEU A 325 -5.31 -3.96 -12.08
N TYR A 326 -5.07 -3.35 -13.24
CA TYR A 326 -5.08 -4.03 -14.55
C TYR A 326 -3.68 -4.23 -15.14
N ALA A 327 -2.62 -4.03 -14.36
CA ALA A 327 -1.26 -4.29 -14.81
C ALA A 327 -1.09 -5.79 -15.12
N GLN A 328 -0.54 -6.07 -16.30
CA GLN A 328 -0.22 -7.42 -16.76
C GLN A 328 1.23 -7.77 -16.43
N PHE A 329 1.44 -9.00 -15.99
CA PHE A 329 2.74 -9.52 -15.59
C PHE A 329 3.06 -10.79 -16.37
N ARG A 330 4.35 -11.10 -16.47
CA ARG A 330 4.87 -12.33 -17.08
C ARG A 330 4.73 -13.56 -16.17
N CYS A 331 4.30 -13.35 -14.94
CA CYS A 331 4.06 -14.37 -13.91
C CYS A 331 2.69 -14.14 -13.26
N ASP A 332 2.32 -15.02 -12.33
CA ASP A 332 1.10 -14.86 -11.55
C ASP A 332 1.12 -13.52 -10.80
N SER A 333 -0.06 -12.91 -10.64
CA SER A 333 -0.17 -11.67 -9.88
C SER A 333 -1.44 -11.57 -9.07
N LEU A 334 -1.30 -11.02 -7.86
CA LEU A 334 -2.38 -10.69 -6.95
C LEU A 334 -2.40 -9.18 -6.68
N LYS A 335 -3.57 -8.56 -6.81
CA LYS A 335 -3.81 -7.21 -6.30
C LYS A 335 -4.81 -7.34 -5.15
N ILE A 336 -4.40 -6.93 -3.97
CA ILE A 336 -5.14 -7.13 -2.73
C ILE A 336 -5.23 -5.83 -1.95
N GLY A 337 -6.43 -5.37 -1.63
CA GLY A 337 -6.60 -4.15 -0.84
C GLY A 337 -8.06 -3.82 -0.55
N MET A 338 -8.28 -2.89 0.38
CA MET A 338 -9.63 -2.41 0.73
C MET A 338 -9.98 -1.11 0.02
N VAL A 339 -11.26 -0.95 -0.35
CA VAL A 339 -11.77 0.25 -1.01
C VAL A 339 -12.15 1.31 0.03
N LYS A 340 -11.38 2.39 0.14
CA LYS A 340 -11.54 3.43 1.18
C LYS A 340 -12.03 4.79 0.63
N HIS A 341 -12.14 4.92 -0.70
CA HIS A 341 -12.60 6.15 -1.35
C HIS A 341 -13.92 5.91 -2.12
N PRO A 342 -14.98 6.73 -1.88
CA PRO A 342 -16.22 6.67 -2.66
C PRO A 342 -16.02 6.73 -4.18
N GLU A 343 -15.00 7.46 -4.63
CA GLU A 343 -14.64 7.59 -6.05
C GLU A 343 -14.14 6.25 -6.63
N VAL A 344 -13.44 5.45 -5.82
CA VAL A 344 -13.01 4.09 -6.19
C VAL A 344 -14.20 3.13 -6.13
N VAL A 345 -15.13 3.33 -5.17
CA VAL A 345 -16.39 2.58 -5.11
C VAL A 345 -17.20 2.76 -6.39
N GLU A 346 -17.36 4.01 -6.84
CA GLU A 346 -18.07 4.34 -8.08
C GLU A 346 -17.40 3.70 -9.29
N PHE A 347 -16.07 3.75 -9.37
CA PHE A 347 -15.31 3.14 -10.45
C PHE A 347 -15.47 1.61 -10.52
N LEU A 348 -15.42 0.93 -9.37
CA LEU A 348 -15.51 -0.54 -9.30
C LEU A 348 -16.95 -1.06 -9.30
N GLY A 349 -17.94 -0.20 -9.03
CA GLY A 349 -19.33 -0.62 -8.80
C GLY A 349 -19.51 -1.42 -7.50
N GLY A 350 -18.69 -1.12 -6.47
CA GLY A 350 -18.63 -1.86 -5.21
C GLY A 350 -19.32 -1.16 -4.03
N ARG A 351 -18.80 -1.41 -2.82
CA ARG A 351 -19.20 -0.73 -1.57
C ARG A 351 -18.01 -0.01 -0.94
N LEU A 352 -18.25 0.97 -0.08
CA LEU A 352 -17.19 1.48 0.80
C LEU A 352 -16.77 0.35 1.75
N TYR A 353 -15.46 0.20 1.94
CA TYR A 353 -14.82 -0.91 2.65
C TYR A 353 -15.02 -2.29 1.99
N ASP A 354 -15.37 -2.33 0.70
CA ASP A 354 -15.30 -3.57 -0.06
C ASP A 354 -13.85 -4.05 -0.22
N CYS A 355 -13.69 -5.33 -0.52
CA CYS A 355 -12.38 -5.95 -0.71
C CYS A 355 -12.12 -6.16 -2.20
N VAL A 356 -10.89 -5.89 -2.63
CA VAL A 356 -10.39 -6.33 -3.94
C VAL A 356 -9.43 -7.46 -3.69
N PHE A 357 -9.76 -8.64 -4.19
CA PHE A 357 -8.87 -9.78 -4.30
C PHE A 357 -8.80 -10.19 -5.77
N LYS A 358 -7.93 -9.54 -6.54
CA LYS A 358 -7.80 -9.77 -7.98
C LYS A 358 -6.59 -10.65 -8.28
N TYR A 359 -6.84 -11.90 -8.62
CA TYR A 359 -5.80 -12.86 -8.97
C TYR A 359 -5.79 -13.10 -10.48
N ASN A 360 -4.60 -13.09 -11.09
CA ASN A 360 -4.42 -13.43 -12.49
C ASN A 360 -3.31 -14.47 -12.57
N GLU A 361 -3.67 -15.67 -13.00
CA GLU A 361 -2.75 -16.76 -13.31
C GLU A 361 -2.26 -16.61 -14.75
N VAL A 362 -0.96 -16.79 -14.97
CA VAL A 362 -0.39 -16.86 -16.32
C VAL A 362 -0.49 -18.29 -16.80
N LEU A 363 -1.28 -18.52 -17.86
CA LEU A 363 -1.35 -19.82 -18.52
C LEU A 363 -0.07 -20.00 -19.35
N GLU A 364 0.70 -21.04 -19.03
CA GLU A 364 1.88 -21.47 -19.82
C GLU A 364 1.54 -21.88 -21.26
#